data_AF-A0A210PUD1-F1
#
_entry.id   AF-A0A210PUD1-F1
#
_cell.length_a   1.000
_cell.length_b   1.000
_cell.length_c   1.000
_cell.angle_alpha   90.00
_cell.angle_beta   90.00
_cell.angle_gamma   90.00
#
_symmetry.space_group_name_H-M   'P 1'
#
loop_
_entity.id
_entity.type
_entity.pdbx_description
1 polymer ?
#
loop_
_entity_poly.entity_id
_entity_poly.type
_entity_poly.pdbx_seq_one_letter_code
_entity_poly.pdbx_strand_id
1 'polypeptide(L)'
;MKYGGPSDVSGCDVGPLSGVCDATTPKGSPALVAFLSGDQAIQWSRQKAHTRKNAVLKSSTDFFGSQAETCLDYFEKDWSEELFIEGALAAVSTGALRNFAAGLQEPQGRSLSSRICVCLTETSGKVQ
;
A
#
# COMPACT_ATOMS: atom_id res chain seq x y z
N MET A 1 -11.61 -5.17 6.96
CA MET A 1 -12.62 -4.47 6.12
C MET A 1 -12.41 -4.90 4.68
N LYS A 2 -13.50 -5.15 3.94
CA LYS A 2 -13.46 -5.47 2.51
C LYS A 2 -13.92 -4.22 1.73
N TYR A 3 -12.97 -3.47 1.17
CA TYR A 3 -13.22 -2.24 0.41
C TYR A 3 -13.20 -2.54 -1.10
N GLY A 4 -13.72 -1.64 -1.94
CA GLY A 4 -13.58 -1.77 -3.40
C GLY A 4 -14.71 -2.46 -4.17
N GLY A 5 -15.81 -2.85 -3.49
CA GLY A 5 -16.98 -3.45 -4.14
C GLY A 5 -16.79 -4.92 -4.56
N PRO A 6 -17.79 -5.54 -5.21
CA PRO A 6 -17.68 -6.91 -5.71
C PRO A 6 -16.65 -7.02 -6.85
N SER A 7 -16.03 -8.20 -6.98
CA SER A 7 -15.13 -8.52 -8.10
C SER A 7 -15.72 -9.65 -8.95
N ASP A 8 -15.65 -9.47 -10.27
CA ASP A 8 -16.00 -10.49 -11.26
C ASP A 8 -14.78 -11.35 -11.67
N VAL A 9 -13.60 -11.08 -11.09
CA VAL A 9 -12.34 -11.74 -11.43
C VAL A 9 -12.11 -12.95 -10.50
N SER A 10 -11.91 -14.12 -11.10
CA SER A 10 -11.64 -15.36 -10.36
C SER A 10 -10.38 -15.25 -9.48
N GLY A 11 -10.52 -15.63 -8.22
CA GLY A 11 -9.45 -15.55 -7.22
C GLY A 11 -9.33 -14.20 -6.51
N CYS A 12 -10.23 -13.26 -6.82
CA CYS A 12 -10.34 -11.97 -6.14
C CYS A 12 -11.74 -11.83 -5.52
N ASP A 13 -11.83 -11.76 -4.19
CA ASP A 13 -13.11 -11.71 -3.48
C ASP A 13 -13.83 -10.35 -3.62
N VAL A 14 -13.04 -9.29 -3.83
CA VAL A 14 -13.51 -7.90 -3.93
C VAL A 14 -12.71 -7.15 -4.97
N GLY A 15 -13.23 -6.01 -5.42
CA GLY A 15 -12.56 -5.10 -6.34
C GLY A 15 -11.18 -4.65 -5.82
N PRO A 16 -10.32 -4.11 -6.68
CA PRO A 16 -8.92 -3.85 -6.32
C PRO A 16 -8.74 -2.68 -5.35
N LEU A 17 -9.64 -1.70 -5.35
CA LEU A 17 -9.40 -0.43 -4.65
C LEU A 17 -9.63 -0.54 -3.14
N SER A 18 -8.59 -0.27 -2.34
CA SER A 18 -8.69 -0.09 -0.88
C SER A 18 -8.77 1.39 -0.46
N GLY A 19 -8.26 2.30 -1.31
CA GLY A 19 -8.33 3.75 -1.12
C GLY A 19 -7.86 4.49 -2.37
N VAL A 20 -8.31 5.72 -2.56
CA VAL A 20 -7.93 6.57 -3.70
C VAL A 20 -7.69 8.00 -3.22
N CYS A 21 -6.60 8.61 -3.70
CA CYS A 21 -6.24 9.99 -3.44
C CYS A 21 -6.14 10.79 -4.74
N ASP A 22 -6.54 12.05 -4.69
CA ASP A 22 -6.21 13.04 -5.73
C ASP A 22 -4.70 13.31 -5.68
N ALA A 23 -4.04 13.17 -6.83
CA ALA A 23 -2.62 13.42 -7.01
C ALA A 23 -2.37 14.48 -8.10
N THR A 24 -3.35 15.37 -8.31
CA THR A 24 -3.23 16.49 -9.23
C THR A 24 -2.02 17.32 -8.87
N THR A 25 -1.13 17.53 -9.85
CA THR A 25 0.11 18.25 -9.60
C THR A 25 -0.18 19.71 -9.27
N PRO A 26 0.74 20.44 -8.59
CA PRO A 26 0.58 21.87 -8.36
C PRO A 26 0.42 22.70 -9.65
N LYS A 27 0.82 22.16 -10.81
CA LYS A 27 0.65 22.78 -12.13
C LYS A 27 -0.68 22.43 -12.81
N GLY A 28 -1.55 21.68 -12.14
CA GLY A 28 -2.90 21.33 -12.62
C GLY A 28 -2.96 20.10 -13.51
N SER A 29 -1.95 19.22 -13.49
CA SER A 29 -2.03 17.94 -14.22
C SER A 29 -2.80 16.91 -13.39
N PRO A 30 -4.01 16.49 -13.80
CA PRO A 30 -4.86 15.63 -12.98
C PRO A 30 -4.34 14.20 -12.93
N ALA A 31 -4.38 13.59 -11.74
CA ALA A 31 -4.02 12.20 -11.54
C ALA A 31 -4.77 11.62 -10.33
N LEU A 32 -5.02 10.32 -10.36
CA LEU A 32 -5.51 9.55 -9.22
C LEU A 32 -4.45 8.54 -8.80
N VAL A 33 -4.19 8.46 -7.51
CA VAL A 33 -3.37 7.38 -6.93
C VAL A 33 -4.30 6.43 -6.20
N ALA A 34 -4.35 5.20 -6.70
CA ALA A 34 -5.14 4.12 -6.13
C ALA A 34 -4.25 3.15 -5.34
N PHE A 35 -4.74 2.71 -4.19
CA PHE A 35 -4.07 1.71 -3.35
C PHE A 35 -4.78 0.36 -3.45
N LEU A 36 -3.97 -0.69 -3.53
CA LEU A 36 -4.34 -2.09 -3.30
C LEU A 36 -3.61 -2.50 -2.03
N SER A 37 -4.30 -2.98 -1.01
CA SER A 37 -3.69 -3.23 0.31
C SER A 37 -4.19 -4.52 0.96
N GLY A 38 -3.38 -5.11 1.84
CA GLY A 38 -3.74 -6.33 2.58
C GLY A 38 -4.08 -7.50 1.66
N ASP A 39 -5.13 -8.25 2.02
CA ASP A 39 -5.57 -9.42 1.24
C ASP A 39 -5.90 -9.09 -0.21
N GLN A 40 -6.41 -7.88 -0.48
CA GLN A 40 -6.70 -7.42 -1.84
C GLN A 40 -5.42 -7.33 -2.67
N ALA A 41 -4.35 -6.76 -2.10
CA ALA A 41 -3.06 -6.68 -2.79
C ALA A 41 -2.53 -8.07 -3.15
N ILE A 42 -2.64 -9.04 -2.23
CA ILE A 42 -2.18 -10.42 -2.46
C ILE A 42 -3.00 -11.13 -3.55
N GLN A 43 -4.32 -10.97 -3.55
CA GLN A 43 -5.20 -11.59 -4.54
C GLN A 43 -4.97 -10.98 -5.93
N TRP A 44 -4.89 -9.66 -6.01
CA TRP A 44 -4.74 -8.94 -7.27
C TRP A 44 -3.31 -9.00 -7.84
N SER A 45 -2.26 -9.10 -7.02
CA SER A 45 -0.88 -9.26 -7.52
C SER A 45 -0.69 -10.55 -8.33
N ARG A 46 -1.46 -11.59 -8.03
CA ARG A 46 -1.48 -12.87 -8.78
C ARG A 46 -2.15 -12.78 -10.14
N GLN A 47 -2.91 -11.73 -10.41
CA GLN A 47 -3.58 -11.53 -11.69
C GLN A 47 -2.59 -11.00 -12.74
N LYS A 48 -2.96 -11.10 -14.02
CA LYS A 48 -2.16 -10.46 -15.09
C LYS A 48 -2.28 -8.94 -14.99
N ALA A 49 -1.21 -8.22 -15.33
CA ALA A 49 -1.18 -6.75 -15.31
C ALA A 49 -2.34 -6.11 -16.09
N HIS A 50 -2.68 -6.63 -17.28
CA HIS A 50 -3.82 -6.11 -18.04
C HIS A 50 -5.17 -6.31 -17.31
N THR A 51 -5.34 -7.44 -16.60
CA THR A 51 -6.57 -7.75 -15.87
C THR A 51 -6.71 -6.81 -14.68
N ARG A 52 -5.61 -6.61 -13.94
CA ARG A 52 -5.55 -5.62 -12.86
C ARG A 52 -5.88 -4.22 -13.34
N LYS A 53 -5.21 -3.74 -14.39
CA LYS A 53 -5.45 -2.41 -14.97
C LYS A 53 -6.91 -2.21 -15.31
N ASN A 54 -7.52 -3.15 -16.03
CA ASN A 54 -8.93 -3.06 -16.41
C ASN A 54 -9.86 -3.02 -15.20
N ALA A 55 -9.59 -3.83 -14.17
CA ALA A 55 -10.37 -3.82 -12.94
C ALA A 55 -10.23 -2.50 -12.17
N VAL A 56 -9.01 -1.94 -12.10
CA VAL A 56 -8.76 -0.63 -11.46
C VAL A 56 -9.50 0.48 -12.19
N LEU A 57 -9.46 0.51 -13.53
CA LEU A 57 -10.18 1.50 -14.32
C LEU A 57 -11.70 1.34 -14.17
N LYS A 58 -12.23 0.11 -14.25
CA LYS A 58 -13.66 -0.17 -14.04
C LYS A 58 -14.12 0.33 -12.66
N SER A 59 -13.41 -0.06 -11.60
CA SER A 59 -13.76 0.40 -10.24
C SER A 59 -13.63 1.93 -10.12
N SER A 60 -12.63 2.54 -10.74
CA SER A 60 -12.49 4.00 -10.75
C SER A 60 -13.67 4.67 -11.45
N THR A 61 -14.16 4.09 -12.54
CA THR A 61 -15.36 4.56 -13.25
C THR A 61 -16.61 4.44 -12.39
N ASP A 62 -16.76 3.35 -11.64
CA ASP A 62 -17.90 3.15 -10.75
C ASP A 62 -17.95 4.23 -9.64
N PHE A 63 -16.79 4.71 -9.18
CA PHE A 63 -16.72 5.74 -8.12
C PHE A 63 -16.69 7.18 -8.64
N PHE A 64 -15.97 7.46 -9.73
CA PHE A 64 -15.68 8.82 -10.21
C PHE A 64 -16.37 9.17 -11.53
N GLY A 65 -17.01 8.20 -12.18
CA GLY A 65 -17.71 8.36 -13.46
C GLY A 65 -16.86 7.98 -14.68
N SER A 66 -17.51 7.99 -15.84
CA SER A 66 -16.99 7.45 -17.11
C SER A 66 -15.68 8.06 -17.61
N GLN A 67 -15.33 9.27 -17.16
CA GLN A 67 -14.05 9.91 -17.52
C GLN A 67 -12.84 9.12 -17.02
N ALA A 68 -12.99 8.29 -15.98
CA ALA A 68 -11.92 7.44 -15.49
C ALA A 68 -11.53 6.32 -16.48
N GLU A 69 -12.43 5.91 -17.39
CA GLU A 69 -12.09 4.92 -18.43
C GLU A 69 -11.10 5.49 -19.46
N THR A 70 -11.15 6.79 -19.69
CA THR A 70 -10.30 7.51 -20.66
C THR A 70 -8.99 7.97 -20.04
N CYS A 71 -8.37 7.11 -19.23
CA CYS A 71 -7.10 7.38 -18.59
C CYS A 71 -5.98 7.54 -19.63
N LEU A 72 -5.26 8.67 -19.60
CA LEU A 72 -4.19 8.97 -20.55
C LEU A 72 -2.96 8.08 -20.36
N ASP A 73 -2.62 7.79 -19.11
CA ASP A 73 -1.47 6.95 -18.77
C ASP A 73 -1.73 6.18 -17.47
N TYR A 74 -1.22 4.95 -17.39
CA TYR A 74 -1.41 4.07 -16.26
C TYR A 74 -0.08 3.44 -15.86
N PHE A 75 0.28 3.62 -14.60
CA PHE A 75 1.45 3.03 -13.98
C PHE A 75 1.05 2.30 -12.70
N GLU A 76 1.61 1.11 -12.48
CA GLU A 76 1.46 0.36 -11.24
C GLU A 76 2.84 -0.02 -10.69
N LYS A 77 2.96 -0.06 -9.36
CA LYS A 77 4.15 -0.54 -8.65
C LYS A 77 3.73 -1.53 -7.58
N ASP A 78 4.18 -2.77 -7.72
CA ASP A 78 4.15 -3.73 -6.62
C ASP A 78 5.35 -3.47 -5.71
N TRP A 79 5.08 -3.04 -4.49
CA TRP A 79 6.11 -2.77 -3.48
C TRP A 79 6.58 -4.04 -2.77
N SER A 80 5.82 -5.14 -2.85
CA SER A 80 6.22 -6.43 -2.27
C SER A 80 7.32 -7.11 -3.07
N GLU A 81 7.45 -6.76 -4.35
CA GLU A 81 8.51 -7.24 -5.23
C GLU A 81 9.80 -6.39 -5.15
N GLU A 82 9.78 -5.27 -4.43
CA GLU A 82 10.98 -4.47 -4.23
C GLU A 82 11.88 -5.11 -3.17
N LEU A 83 13.06 -5.57 -3.57
CA LEU A 83 14.07 -6.20 -2.72
C LEU A 83 14.44 -5.40 -1.46
N PHE A 84 14.48 -4.06 -1.53
CA PHE A 84 14.94 -3.25 -0.40
C PHE A 84 13.82 -2.72 0.49
N ILE A 85 12.57 -2.88 0.06
CA ILE A 85 11.39 -2.37 0.76
C ILE A 85 10.53 -3.54 1.28
N GLU A 86 10.46 -4.65 0.52
CA GLU A 86 9.74 -5.90 0.83
C GLU A 86 8.24 -5.69 1.19
N GLY A 87 7.69 -4.50 0.94
CA GLY A 87 6.32 -4.08 1.25
C GLY A 87 6.22 -2.58 1.58
N ALA A 88 5.15 -1.90 1.13
CA ALA A 88 5.08 -0.43 1.16
C ALA A 88 4.88 0.20 2.55
N LEU A 89 4.11 -0.48 3.42
CA LEU A 89 3.78 -0.04 4.77
C LEU A 89 4.00 -1.21 5.72
N ALA A 90 4.71 -0.95 6.81
CA ALA A 90 4.92 -1.95 7.83
C ALA A 90 3.58 -2.31 8.52
N ALA A 91 3.41 -3.59 8.78
CA ALA A 91 2.23 -4.16 9.40
C ALA A 91 2.65 -4.87 10.70
N VAL A 92 1.91 -4.61 11.77
CA VAL A 92 2.14 -5.24 13.08
C VAL A 92 0.99 -6.19 13.40
N SER A 93 1.33 -7.42 13.77
CA SER A 93 0.33 -8.39 14.21
C SER A 93 -0.25 -8.00 15.57
N THR A 94 -1.46 -8.48 15.87
CA THR A 94 -2.10 -8.24 17.15
C THR A 94 -1.21 -8.72 18.30
N GLY A 95 -0.99 -7.85 19.29
CA GLY A 95 -0.11 -8.13 20.43
C GLY A 95 1.38 -7.91 20.16
N ALA A 96 1.82 -7.73 18.92
CA ALA A 96 3.25 -7.49 18.61
C ALA A 96 3.78 -6.22 19.28
N LEU A 97 3.05 -5.11 19.17
CA LEU A 97 3.41 -3.86 19.86
C LEU A 97 3.44 -4.06 21.38
N ARG A 98 2.48 -4.78 21.96
CA ARG A 98 2.43 -5.02 23.40
C ARG A 98 3.65 -5.81 23.88
N ASN A 99 4.06 -6.82 23.13
CA ASN A 99 5.06 -7.78 23.57
C ASN A 99 6.49 -7.40 23.14
N PHE A 100 6.65 -6.60 22.08
CA PHE A 100 7.95 -6.36 21.44
C PHE A 100 8.30 -4.89 21.18
N ALA A 101 7.40 -3.93 21.43
CA ALA A 101 7.70 -2.51 21.13
C ALA A 101 8.90 -1.96 21.92
N ALA A 102 9.14 -2.44 23.14
CA ALA A 102 10.29 -2.00 23.94
C ALA A 102 11.64 -2.28 23.24
N GLY A 103 11.75 -3.44 22.59
CA GLY A 103 12.97 -3.86 21.90
C GLY A 103 13.30 -3.04 20.64
N LEU A 104 12.33 -2.30 20.08
CA LEU A 104 12.54 -1.49 18.86
C LEU A 104 13.49 -0.31 19.08
N GLN A 105 13.57 0.20 20.31
CA GLN A 105 14.43 1.33 20.68
C GLN A 105 15.68 0.90 21.46
N GLU A 106 15.75 -0.38 21.85
CA GLU A 106 16.86 -0.90 22.64
C GLU A 106 18.03 -1.27 21.73
N PRO A 107 19.22 -0.65 21.91
CA PRO A 107 20.40 -1.01 21.15
C PRO A 107 20.80 -2.46 21.47
N GLN A 108 20.94 -3.28 20.43
CA GLN A 108 21.29 -4.68 20.57
C GLN A 108 22.81 -4.87 20.48
N GLY A 109 23.41 -5.41 21.54
CA GLY A 109 24.84 -5.76 21.58
C GLY A 109 25.80 -4.62 21.95
N ARG A 110 27.09 -4.97 22.02
CA ARG A 110 28.21 -4.08 22.40
C ARG A 110 29.28 -4.11 21.33
N SER A 111 29.19 -3.21 20.35
CA SER A 111 30.36 -2.85 19.55
C SER A 111 31.08 -1.71 20.24
N LEU A 112 32.28 -2.00 20.75
CA LEU A 112 33.23 -0.99 21.20
C LEU A 112 33.30 0.11 20.14
N SER A 113 32.90 1.33 20.51
CA SER A 113 32.96 2.58 19.74
C SER A 113 31.90 2.89 18.67
N SER A 114 30.81 2.12 18.49
CA SER A 114 29.72 2.56 17.59
C SER A 114 28.34 2.19 18.14
N ARG A 115 27.56 3.21 18.53
CA ARG A 115 26.15 3.06 18.88
C ARG A 115 25.38 2.85 17.57
N ILE A 116 24.91 1.64 17.31
CA ILE A 116 23.94 1.42 16.23
C ILE A 116 22.60 1.96 16.74
N CYS A 117 22.13 3.04 16.13
CA CYS A 117 20.82 3.62 16.38
C CYS A 117 19.86 3.10 15.31
N VAL A 118 18.71 2.57 15.73
CA VAL A 118 17.63 2.20 14.82
C VAL A 118 16.77 3.44 14.59
N CYS A 119 16.74 3.93 13.35
CA CYS A 119 15.85 5.00 12.92
C CYS A 119 14.86 4.41 11.90
N LEU A 120 13.59 4.29 12.27
CA LEU A 120 12.51 3.86 11.38
C LEU A 120 11.49 4.99 11.26
N THR A 121 10.78 5.08 10.15
CA THR A 121 9.68 6.06 9.99
C THR A 121 8.55 5.83 11.01
N GLU A 122 8.44 4.63 11.57
CA GLU A 122 7.45 4.24 12.58
C GLU A 122 7.79 4.68 14.01
N THR A 123 9.01 5.16 14.29
CA THR A 123 9.43 5.52 15.67
C THR A 123 9.06 6.95 16.08
N SER A 124 7.84 7.43 15.79
CA SER A 124 7.42 8.78 16.20
C SER A 124 6.18 8.79 17.09
N GLY A 125 6.36 9.31 18.30
CA GLY A 125 5.29 9.53 19.29
C GLY A 125 5.78 9.52 20.75
N LYS A 126 6.69 10.43 21.13
CA LYS A 126 6.74 10.83 22.54
C LYS A 126 5.50 11.68 22.81
N VAL A 127 4.50 11.09 23.45
CA VAL A 127 3.46 11.86 24.14
C VAL A 127 4.18 12.59 25.28
N GLN A 128 4.11 13.91 25.26
CA GLN A 128 4.63 14.79 26.30
C GLN A 128 3.67 14.83 27.49
#